data_AF-A0A9D4DXU5-F1
#
_entry.id   AF-A0A9D4DXU5-F1
#
_cell.length_a   1.000
_cell.length_b   1.000
_cell.length_c   1.000
_cell.angle_alpha   90.00
_cell.angle_beta   90.00
_cell.angle_gamma   90.00
#
_symmetry.space_group_name_H-M   'P 1'
#
loop_
_entity.id
_entity.type
_entity.pdbx_description
1 polymer ?
#
loop_
_entity_poly.entity_id
_entity_poly.type
_entity_poly.pdbx_seq_one_letter_code
_entity_poly.pdbx_strand_id
1 'polypeptide(L)'
;MLLGIRRSLRGEAADMVMRLVEEAKIQDILDLFQSSFGNIETPESILKKFHACEQGENEPVVNYANRVEKLFSRAVELGALHRTQQILL
;
A
#
# COMPACT_ATOMS: atom_id res chain seq x y z
N MET A 1 -20.97 -2.51 -16.06
CA MET A 1 -20.06 -2.45 -14.89
C MET A 1 -19.31 -1.12 -14.81
N LEU A 2 -18.65 -0.66 -15.88
CA LEU A 2 -17.94 0.63 -15.94
C LEU A 2 -18.80 1.87 -15.59
N LEU A 3 -20.09 1.88 -15.98
CA LEU A 3 -20.99 2.99 -15.64
C LEU A 3 -21.21 3.16 -14.13
N GLY A 4 -21.20 2.05 -13.36
CA GLY A 4 -21.33 2.08 -11.91
C GLY A 4 -20.09 2.69 -11.25
N ILE A 5 -18.90 2.30 -11.71
CA ILE A 5 -17.61 2.84 -11.27
C ILE A 5 -17.55 4.35 -11.59
N ARG A 6 -17.88 4.77 -12.81
CA ARG A 6 -17.91 6.19 -13.18
C ARG A 6 -18.86 7.01 -12.29
N ARG A 7 -20.01 6.44 -11.90
CA ARG A 7 -20.99 7.11 -11.05
C ARG A 7 -20.62 7.14 -9.57
N SER A 8 -19.73 6.27 -9.09
CA SER A 8 -19.27 6.29 -7.70
C SER A 8 -18.12 7.28 -7.46
N LEU A 9 -17.39 7.65 -8.51
CA LEU A 9 -16.25 8.56 -8.44
C LEU A 9 -16.69 10.03 -8.39
N ARG A 10 -15.86 10.88 -7.76
CA ARG A 10 -16.08 12.33 -7.63
C ARG A 10 -14.75 13.08 -7.80
N GLY A 11 -14.85 14.36 -8.20
CA GLY A 11 -13.70 15.25 -8.34
C GLY A 11 -12.64 14.71 -9.29
N GLU A 12 -11.38 14.90 -8.93
CA GLU A 12 -10.22 14.60 -9.77
C GLU A 12 -10.14 13.12 -10.21
N ALA A 13 -10.57 12.19 -9.35
CA ALA A 13 -10.63 10.77 -9.70
C ALA A 13 -11.66 10.47 -10.80
N ALA A 14 -12.79 11.20 -10.82
CA ALA A 14 -13.78 11.09 -11.88
C ALA A 14 -13.25 11.68 -13.20
N ASP A 15 -12.59 12.84 -13.13
CA ASP A 15 -12.02 13.51 -14.30
C ASP A 15 -10.90 12.70 -14.97
N MET A 16 -10.11 11.96 -14.18
CA MET A 16 -9.11 11.04 -14.72
C MET A 16 -9.73 9.83 -15.44
N VAL A 17 -10.75 9.20 -14.87
CA VAL A 17 -11.41 8.05 -15.50
C VAL A 17 -12.21 8.44 -16.75
N MET A 18 -12.74 9.67 -16.82
CA MET A 18 -13.40 10.19 -18.02
C MET A 18 -12.44 10.42 -19.19
N ARG A 19 -11.14 10.58 -18.92
CA ARG A 19 -10.09 10.75 -19.95
C ARG A 19 -9.58 9.42 -20.51
N LEU A 20 -9.93 8.29 -19.90
CA LEU A 20 -9.64 6.97 -20.46
C LEU A 20 -10.54 6.69 -21.68
N VAL A 21 -9.97 6.06 -22.70
CA VAL A 21 -10.65 5.67 -23.94
C VAL A 21 -11.84 4.75 -23.63
N GLU A 22 -12.89 4.77 -24.45
CA GLU A 22 -14.14 4.01 -24.21
C GLU A 22 -13.95 2.51 -24.00
N GLU A 23 -12.85 1.92 -24.48
CA GLU A 23 -12.53 0.50 -24.33
C GLU A 23 -11.65 0.16 -23.11
N ALA A 24 -11.38 1.13 -22.23
CA ALA A 24 -10.59 0.88 -21.03
C ALA A 24 -11.23 -0.19 -20.14
N LYS A 25 -10.42 -1.18 -19.77
CA LYS A 25 -10.80 -2.26 -18.86
C LYS A 25 -10.77 -1.76 -17.42
N ILE A 26 -11.42 -2.52 -16.54
CA ILE A 26 -11.40 -2.23 -15.10
C ILE A 26 -9.96 -2.19 -14.56
N GLN A 27 -9.08 -3.06 -15.07
CA GLN A 27 -7.67 -3.08 -14.68
C GLN A 27 -6.97 -1.75 -14.99
N ASP A 28 -7.24 -1.15 -16.15
CA ASP A 28 -6.64 0.13 -16.55
C ASP A 28 -7.04 1.26 -15.57
N ILE A 29 -8.27 1.23 -15.05
CA ILE A 29 -8.75 2.18 -14.03
C ILE A 29 -8.05 1.95 -12.69
N LEU A 30 -7.88 0.69 -12.27
CA LEU A 30 -7.19 0.34 -11.04
C LEU A 30 -5.71 0.74 -11.09
N ASP A 31 -5.04 0.45 -12.20
CA ASP A 31 -3.64 0.80 -12.43
C ASP A 31 -3.45 2.32 -12.48
N LEU A 32 -4.37 3.04 -13.12
CA LEU A 32 -4.40 4.50 -13.11
C LEU A 32 -4.48 5.04 -11.69
N PHE A 33 -5.44 4.56 -10.87
CA PHE A 33 -5.54 5.00 -9.48
C PHE A 33 -4.35 4.61 -8.63
N GLN A 34 -3.76 3.43 -8.84
CA GLN A 34 -2.55 3.03 -8.14
C GLN A 34 -1.37 3.94 -8.51
N SER A 35 -1.25 4.36 -9.77
CA SER A 35 -0.19 5.27 -10.22
C SER A 35 -0.38 6.72 -9.75
N SER A 36 -1.62 7.22 -9.73
CA SER A 36 -1.93 8.63 -9.44
C SER A 36 -2.14 8.90 -7.95
N PHE A 37 -2.72 7.94 -7.23
CA PHE A 37 -3.09 8.08 -5.81
C PHE A 37 -2.45 7.03 -4.91
N GLY A 38 -1.83 6.01 -5.47
CA GLY A 38 -1.12 5.03 -4.68
C GLY A 38 0.08 5.68 -3.98
N ASN A 39 0.26 5.36 -2.70
CA ASN A 39 1.51 5.67 -2.03
C ASN A 39 2.63 4.87 -2.71
N ILE A 40 3.54 5.58 -3.39
CA ILE A 40 4.80 5.02 -3.90
C ILE A 40 5.72 4.82 -2.68
N GLU A 41 5.37 3.85 -1.86
CA GLU A 41 6.26 3.36 -0.83
C GLU A 41 7.33 2.50 -1.51
N THR A 42 8.60 2.88 -1.35
CA THR A 42 9.76 2.22 -1.95
C THR A 42 10.41 1.30 -0.91
N PRO A 43 11.25 0.34 -1.33
CA PRO A 43 12.05 -0.47 -0.41
C PRO A 43 12.82 0.37 0.63
N GLU A 44 13.38 1.51 0.23
CA GLU A 44 14.15 2.39 1.11
C GLU A 44 13.25 3.13 2.10
N SER A 45 12.08 3.60 1.65
CA SER A 45 11.18 4.35 2.52
C SER A 45 10.48 3.46 3.55
N ILE A 46 10.16 2.20 3.20
CA ILE A 46 9.64 1.23 4.17
C ILE A 46 10.71 0.80 5.18
N LEU A 47 11.96 0.55 4.74
CA LEU A 47 13.05 0.21 5.64
C LEU A 47 13.35 1.34 6.62
N LYS A 48 13.33 2.60 6.15
CA LYS A 48 13.47 3.77 7.03
C LYS A 48 12.39 3.79 8.11
N LYS A 49 11.13 3.54 7.75
CA LYS A 49 10.01 3.47 8.72
C LYS A 49 10.16 2.31 9.68
N PHE A 50 10.59 1.14 9.18
CA PHE A 50 10.83 -0.04 10.00
C PHE A 50 11.92 0.20 11.05
N HIS A 51 13.07 0.74 10.65
CA HIS A 51 14.18 1.04 11.57
C HIS A 51 13.87 2.19 12.55
N ALA A 52 13.01 3.13 12.17
CA ALA A 52 12.56 4.20 13.04
C ALA A 52 11.33 3.79 13.91
N CYS A 53 10.88 2.54 13.82
CA CYS A 53 9.73 2.09 14.60
C CYS A 53 10.17 1.80 16.03
N GLU A 54 9.95 2.77 16.91
CA GLU A 54 10.17 2.63 18.35
C GLU A 54 8.83 2.48 19.09
N GLN A 55 8.86 1.80 20.24
CA GLN A 55 7.72 1.72 21.13
C GLN A 55 7.51 3.08 21.82
N GLY A 56 6.29 3.61 21.77
CA GLY A 56 5.97 4.83 22.50
C GLY A 56 5.92 4.61 24.02
N GLU A 57 6.19 5.67 24.80
CA GLU A 57 6.27 5.61 26.28
C GLU A 57 5.04 4.98 26.95
N ASN A 58 3.85 5.16 26.38
CA ASN A 58 2.58 4.64 26.89
C ASN A 58 1.91 3.66 25.91
N GLU A 59 2.65 3.15 24.94
CA GLU A 59 2.12 2.21 23.95
C GLU A 59 2.14 0.78 24.50
N PRO A 60 1.00 0.06 24.50
CA PRO A 60 0.99 -1.36 24.81
C PRO A 60 1.91 -2.15 23.86
N VAL A 61 2.70 -3.08 24.41
CA VAL A 61 3.66 -3.90 23.63
C VAL A 61 2.99 -4.59 22.44
N VAL A 62 1.75 -5.06 22.60
CA VAL A 62 0.99 -5.69 21.51
C VAL A 62 0.73 -4.74 20.34
N ASN A 63 0.48 -3.46 20.60
CA ASN A 63 0.26 -2.46 19.56
C ASN A 63 1.56 -2.16 18.82
N TYR A 64 2.66 -2.01 19.57
CA TYR A 64 3.99 -1.84 18.99
C TYR A 64 4.37 -3.04 18.11
N ALA A 65 4.26 -4.26 18.62
CA ALA A 65 4.54 -5.48 17.87
C ALA A 65 3.70 -5.57 16.58
N ASN A 66 2.42 -5.22 16.65
CA ASN A 66 1.55 -5.19 15.48
C ASN A 66 2.00 -4.16 14.43
N ARG A 67 2.54 -3.00 14.84
CA ARG A 67 3.11 -2.01 13.90
C ARG A 67 4.39 -2.54 13.25
N VAL A 68 5.28 -3.13 14.03
CA VAL A 68 6.53 -3.73 13.55
C VAL A 68 6.22 -4.86 12.54
N GLU A 69 5.30 -5.77 12.85
CA GLU A 69 4.89 -6.88 11.96
C GLU A 69 4.30 -6.37 10.63
N LYS A 70 3.50 -5.29 10.68
CA LYS A 70 2.96 -4.65 9.48
C LYS A 70 4.06 -4.05 8.61
N LEU A 71 5.00 -3.32 9.20
CA LEU A 71 6.13 -2.73 8.48
C LEU A 71 7.04 -3.82 7.89
N PHE A 72 7.30 -4.89 8.64
CA PHE A 72 8.07 -6.04 8.16
C PHE A 72 7.38 -6.74 6.99
N SER A 73 6.09 -7.05 7.12
CA SER A 73 5.32 -7.71 6.05
C SER A 73 5.33 -6.86 4.77
N ARG A 74 5.15 -5.54 4.92
CA ARG A 74 5.22 -4.62 3.79
C ARG A 74 6.60 -4.56 3.15
N ALA A 75 7.66 -4.59 3.95
CA ALA A 75 9.03 -4.64 3.45
C ALA A 75 9.31 -5.95 2.69
N VAL A 76 8.73 -7.07 3.12
CA VAL A 76 8.81 -8.36 2.38
C VAL A 76 8.06 -8.27 1.05
N GLU A 77 6.85 -7.71 1.02
CA GLU A 77 6.08 -7.51 -0.22
C GLU A 77 6.82 -6.64 -1.24
N LEU A 78 7.55 -5.63 -0.77
CA LEU A 78 8.37 -4.74 -1.60
C LEU A 78 9.75 -5.34 -1.96
N GLY A 79 10.07 -6.55 -1.50
CA GLY A 79 11.37 -7.20 -1.73
C GLY A 79 12.54 -6.56 -0.96
N ALA A 80 12.26 -5.72 0.03
CA ALA A 80 13.27 -5.05 0.84
C ALA A 80 13.81 -5.93 1.98
N LEU A 81 13.04 -6.94 2.41
CA LEU A 81 13.42 -7.92 3.43
C LEU A 81 13.00 -9.33 3.02
N HIS A 82 13.66 -10.33 3.61
CA HIS A 82 13.31 -11.74 3.43
C HIS A 82 12.91 -12.37 4.77
N ARG A 83 11.81 -13.11 4.78
CA ARG A 83 11.37 -13.86 5.96
C ARG A 83 12.14 -15.19 6.00
N THR A 84 13.08 -15.30 6.94
CA THR A 84 13.76 -16.56 7.23
C THR A 84 13.07 -17.23 8.41
N GLN A 85 12.52 -18.43 8.22
CA GLN A 85 12.06 -19.25 9.32
C GLN A 85 13.26 -20.03 9.88
N GLN A 86 13.82 -19.54 10.99
CA GLN A 86 14.72 -20.34 11.80
C GLN A 86 13.86 -21.24 12.69
N ILE A 87 13.82 -22.54 12.38
CA ILE A 87 13.29 -23.55 13.29
C ILE A 87 14.30 -23.62 14.45
N LEU A 88 13.92 -23.09 15.61
CA LEU A 88 14.63 -23.35 16.86
C LEU A 88 14.42 -24.84 17.18
N LEU A 89 15.41 -25.66 16.84
CA LEU A 89 15.58 -27.04 17.31
C LEU A 89 16.18 -27.03 18.72
#